data_AF-A0A970QNW4-F1
#
_entry.id   AF-A0A970QNW4-F1
#
_cell.length_a   1.000
_cell.length_b   1.000
_cell.length_c   1.000
_cell.angle_alpha   90.00
_cell.angle_beta   90.00
_cell.angle_gamma   90.00
#
_symmetry.space_group_name_H-M   'P 1'
#
loop_
_entity.id
_entity.type
_entity.pdbx_description
1 polymer ?
#
loop_
_entity_poly.entity_id
_entity_poly.type
_entity_poly.pdbx_seq_one_letter_code
_entity_poly.pdbx_strand_id
1 'polypeptide(L)'
;MGKTFVEKIFNATSNAIVFVTPDIVLTHDNTVSIAETFKKMGGQHVYNPDQLLIVLDHNAPPTGAALANDYQKIRDFAHCEGIRKFHDAGEGICHQIMSTYAKPGMIIVGSDSHTCTAGAFNAFAAGIDRTEAAGLWKQGETWFRVPQTIKITLTNKLPKHVYAKDLALWIIGMIGSDGADYMSIEFHGEGVKTLSIPDRMTLANLTSEMGAKNAVFPADEVLEDFLGQKVNGITLDDDAHYFKEINIDLSKLFPVVSAPHHVDNVKAVAQVKGIKLHQALIGTCTNGRLEDLRQAAEILDGHIIPDGFQLLIIPASKQIFLDAMREGLIETFLLAGANVLSPSCGPCLGTGQGIPADNFNVISTANRNFKGRMGNKEASIYLASPATVAYSALKGEIADPRGDDAAQDIYPYEKKQSATLEIQASDNRYEKHVWNYADIDNMNTDQMFAGNLTYEVKSAEPEKIKPHLLAGVDTHFAEQVSEGDVIVAGWNFGCGSSREHPAVGMAYVGIKAVICKSVNRIFYRSAINQGLPIIVLPQAVEAYKPGDAIYIDFERGIIHIQSQEFAFTRLPDKLMKIFQAKGLANYLKNN
;
A
#
# COMPACT_ATOMS: atom_id res chain seq x y z
N MET A 1 -20.12 -5.42 23.87
CA MET A 1 -19.83 -4.43 22.84
C MET A 1 -18.90 -5.10 21.87
N GLY A 2 -19.37 -5.29 20.65
CA GLY A 2 -18.62 -5.95 19.58
C GLY A 2 -17.30 -5.25 19.30
N LYS A 3 -16.32 -6.03 18.86
CA LYS A 3 -15.00 -5.56 18.44
C LYS A 3 -14.80 -5.80 16.96
N THR A 4 -14.14 -4.85 16.30
CA THR A 4 -13.67 -5.04 14.93
C THR A 4 -12.60 -6.14 14.87
N PHE A 5 -12.34 -6.69 13.67
CA PHE A 5 -11.29 -7.67 13.41
C PHE A 5 -9.93 -7.23 13.98
N VAL A 6 -9.56 -5.97 13.73
CA VAL A 6 -8.27 -5.42 14.17
C VAL A 6 -8.20 -5.25 15.69
N GLU A 7 -9.31 -4.91 16.34
CA GLU A 7 -9.35 -4.85 17.81
C GLU A 7 -9.25 -6.24 18.44
N LYS A 8 -9.82 -7.26 17.79
CA LYS A 8 -9.70 -8.66 18.23
C LYS A 8 -8.28 -9.19 18.03
N ILE A 9 -7.70 -9.04 16.83
CA ILE A 9 -6.40 -9.62 16.52
C ILE A 9 -5.26 -8.97 17.32
N PHE A 10 -5.36 -7.67 17.60
CA PHE A 10 -4.40 -6.95 18.44
C PHE A 10 -4.76 -6.98 19.93
N ASN A 11 -5.94 -7.49 20.29
CA ASN A 11 -6.49 -7.46 21.65
C ASN A 11 -6.38 -6.07 22.31
N ALA A 12 -6.71 -5.02 21.55
CA ALA A 12 -6.60 -3.63 21.98
C ALA A 12 -7.62 -2.76 21.24
N THR A 13 -8.00 -1.62 21.82
CA THR A 13 -8.95 -0.68 21.19
C THR A 13 -8.30 0.06 20.03
N SER A 14 -9.10 0.55 19.08
CA SER A 14 -8.60 1.43 18.01
C SER A 14 -7.76 2.59 18.56
N ASN A 15 -6.76 3.01 17.79
CA ASN A 15 -5.74 4.01 18.10
C ASN A 15 -4.75 3.65 19.22
N ALA A 16 -4.92 2.53 19.93
CA ALA A 16 -3.89 2.04 20.83
C ALA A 16 -2.62 1.64 20.06
N ILE A 17 -1.46 1.84 20.67
CA ILE A 17 -0.20 1.33 20.14
C ILE A 17 0.18 0.07 20.92
N VAL A 18 0.39 -1.03 20.20
CA VAL A 18 0.75 -2.34 20.74
C VAL A 18 2.06 -2.82 20.14
N PHE A 19 2.83 -3.60 20.89
CA PHE A 19 3.97 -4.34 20.34
C PHE A 19 3.54 -5.79 20.12
N VAL A 20 3.77 -6.29 18.90
CA VAL A 20 3.37 -7.63 18.51
C VAL A 20 4.44 -8.28 17.66
N THR A 21 4.62 -9.58 17.84
CA THR A 21 5.41 -10.47 16.98
C THR A 21 4.56 -10.90 15.78
N PRO A 22 4.92 -10.51 14.54
CA PRO A 22 4.28 -11.05 13.35
C PRO A 22 4.52 -12.56 13.20
N ASP A 23 3.61 -13.29 12.60
CA ASP A 23 3.81 -14.69 12.22
C ASP A 23 4.74 -14.83 11.01
N ILE A 24 4.67 -13.87 10.08
CA ILE A 24 5.49 -13.81 8.87
C ILE A 24 6.03 -12.40 8.66
N VAL A 25 7.33 -12.33 8.39
CA VAL A 25 8.04 -11.13 7.90
C VAL A 25 8.51 -11.41 6.48
N LEU A 26 7.77 -10.89 5.50
CA LEU A 26 8.07 -11.00 4.09
C LEU A 26 9.13 -9.96 3.68
N THR A 27 10.22 -10.42 3.09
CA THR A 27 11.15 -9.55 2.35
C THR A 27 11.37 -10.11 0.95
N HIS A 28 11.92 -9.28 0.06
CA HIS A 28 12.13 -9.66 -1.33
C HIS A 28 13.51 -9.22 -1.81
N ASP A 29 13.68 -8.80 -3.05
CA ASP A 29 14.95 -8.32 -3.63
C ASP A 29 15.66 -7.27 -2.74
N ASN A 30 14.91 -6.50 -1.95
CA ASN A 30 15.46 -5.51 -1.01
C ASN A 30 16.10 -6.12 0.26
N THR A 31 16.07 -7.44 0.42
CA THR A 31 16.68 -8.19 1.55
C THR A 31 18.15 -7.83 1.73
N VAL A 32 18.90 -7.59 0.64
CA VAL A 32 20.31 -7.16 0.74
C VAL A 32 20.45 -5.84 1.50
N SER A 33 19.59 -4.86 1.21
CA SER A 33 19.58 -3.55 1.86
C SER A 33 19.10 -3.63 3.32
N ILE A 34 18.15 -4.53 3.59
CA ILE A 34 17.67 -4.82 4.95
C ILE A 34 18.78 -5.47 5.77
N ALA A 35 19.51 -6.45 5.22
CA ALA A 35 20.63 -7.12 5.88
C ALA A 35 21.77 -6.15 6.23
N GLU A 36 22.06 -5.17 5.37
CA GLU A 36 23.02 -4.10 5.68
C GLU A 36 22.54 -3.22 6.84
N THR A 37 21.26 -2.86 6.86
CA THR A 37 20.65 -2.06 7.93
C THR A 37 20.64 -2.83 9.25
N PHE A 38 20.28 -4.11 9.21
CA PHE A 38 20.32 -5.04 10.33
C PHE A 38 21.72 -5.12 10.96
N LYS A 39 22.78 -5.26 10.14
CA LYS A 39 24.17 -5.22 10.60
C LYS A 39 24.54 -3.88 11.25
N LYS A 40 24.12 -2.75 10.66
CA LYS A 40 24.35 -1.41 11.24
C LYS A 40 23.66 -1.22 12.60
N MET A 41 22.54 -1.91 12.83
CA MET A 41 21.84 -1.96 14.13
C MET A 41 22.50 -2.91 15.14
N GLY A 42 23.65 -3.51 14.81
CA GLY A 42 24.33 -4.49 15.65
C GLY A 42 23.69 -5.89 15.61
N GLY A 43 22.86 -6.16 14.61
CA GLY A 43 22.32 -7.50 14.37
C GLY A 43 23.41 -8.49 13.97
N GLN A 44 23.46 -9.62 14.67
CA GLN A 44 24.42 -10.72 14.38
C GLN A 44 23.72 -11.92 13.76
N HIS A 45 22.59 -12.35 14.35
CA HIS A 45 21.71 -13.40 13.84
C HIS A 45 20.27 -12.93 13.91
N VAL A 46 19.45 -13.36 12.95
CA VAL A 46 18.02 -13.05 12.96
C VAL A 46 17.37 -13.69 14.20
N TYR A 47 16.47 -12.95 14.84
CA TYR A 47 15.81 -13.34 16.08
C TYR A 47 15.06 -14.67 15.94
N ASN A 48 14.34 -14.85 14.83
CA ASN A 48 13.61 -16.07 14.52
C ASN A 48 13.60 -16.33 13.00
N PRO A 49 14.44 -17.25 12.47
CA PRO A 49 14.46 -17.59 11.05
C PRO A 49 13.13 -18.12 10.52
N ASP A 50 12.34 -18.81 11.36
CA ASP A 50 11.03 -19.34 10.98
C ASP A 50 9.99 -18.22 10.82
N GLN A 51 10.26 -16.99 11.22
CA GLN A 51 9.39 -15.84 10.96
C GLN A 51 9.60 -15.29 9.54
N LEU A 52 10.78 -15.46 8.95
CA LEU A 52 11.14 -14.82 7.69
C LEU A 52 10.62 -15.62 6.48
N LEU A 53 10.05 -14.91 5.52
CA LEU A 53 9.72 -15.39 4.17
C LEU A 53 10.48 -14.51 3.19
N ILE A 54 11.39 -15.08 2.40
CA ILE A 54 12.20 -14.32 1.43
C ILE A 54 11.88 -14.81 0.03
N VAL A 55 11.52 -13.90 -0.87
CA VAL A 55 11.14 -14.23 -2.26
C VAL A 55 11.89 -13.35 -3.26
N LEU A 56 12.52 -13.93 -4.28
CA LEU A 56 13.17 -13.17 -5.36
C LEU A 56 12.25 -13.06 -6.57
N ASP A 57 11.67 -11.88 -6.83
CA ASP A 57 10.58 -11.73 -7.81
C ASP A 57 10.58 -10.45 -8.66
N HIS A 58 11.18 -9.34 -8.20
CA HIS A 58 11.00 -8.05 -8.89
C HIS A 58 11.69 -8.03 -10.27
N ASN A 59 12.83 -8.71 -10.38
CA ASN A 59 13.59 -8.87 -11.62
C ASN A 59 14.15 -10.29 -11.68
N ALA A 60 13.25 -11.27 -11.74
CA ALA A 60 13.57 -12.69 -11.74
C ALA A 60 13.26 -13.32 -13.12
N PRO A 61 14.28 -13.74 -13.91
CA PRO A 61 15.71 -13.75 -13.61
C PRO A 61 16.39 -12.36 -13.65
N PRO A 62 17.57 -12.19 -13.01
CA PRO A 62 18.24 -10.90 -12.90
C PRO A 62 18.62 -10.33 -14.26
N THR A 63 18.35 -9.05 -14.47
CA THR A 63 18.59 -8.32 -15.74
C THR A 63 20.02 -7.80 -15.90
N GLY A 64 20.88 -7.95 -14.89
CA GLY A 64 22.26 -7.49 -14.93
C GLY A 64 23.12 -8.00 -13.77
N ALA A 65 24.43 -7.84 -13.89
CA ALA A 65 25.40 -8.42 -12.96
C ALA A 65 25.28 -7.91 -11.51
N ALA A 66 24.97 -6.63 -11.31
CA ALA A 66 24.80 -6.06 -9.97
C ALA A 66 23.65 -6.75 -9.22
N LEU A 67 22.49 -6.88 -9.86
CA LEU A 67 21.34 -7.58 -9.30
C LEU A 67 21.61 -9.07 -9.09
N ALA A 68 22.31 -9.72 -10.02
CA ALA A 68 22.71 -11.12 -9.86
C ALA A 68 23.59 -11.33 -8.62
N ASN A 69 24.52 -10.41 -8.35
CA ASN A 69 25.35 -10.42 -7.14
C ASN A 69 24.51 -10.18 -5.87
N ASP A 70 23.52 -9.28 -5.91
CA ASP A 70 22.62 -9.07 -4.78
C ASP A 70 21.76 -10.31 -4.51
N TYR A 71 21.27 -11.00 -5.54
CA TYR A 71 20.59 -12.29 -5.39
C TYR A 71 21.50 -13.33 -4.75
N GLN A 72 22.78 -13.39 -5.12
CA GLN A 72 23.73 -14.29 -4.47
C GLN A 72 23.91 -13.97 -2.99
N LYS A 73 24.08 -12.69 -2.62
CA LYS A 73 24.16 -12.28 -1.20
C LYS A 73 22.91 -12.66 -0.41
N ILE A 74 21.73 -12.58 -1.03
CA ILE A 74 20.46 -12.97 -0.40
C ILE A 74 20.41 -14.49 -0.18
N ARG A 75 20.83 -15.30 -1.16
CA ARG A 75 20.95 -16.76 -1.01
C ARG A 75 21.91 -17.12 0.13
N ASP A 76 23.07 -16.48 0.16
CA ASP A 76 24.08 -16.71 1.19
C ASP A 76 23.55 -16.33 2.58
N PHE A 77 22.83 -15.20 2.68
CA PHE A 77 22.18 -14.77 3.91
C PHE A 77 21.11 -15.77 4.37
N ALA A 78 20.21 -16.17 3.48
CA ALA A 78 19.16 -17.13 3.80
C ALA A 78 19.73 -18.47 4.28
N HIS A 79 20.80 -18.95 3.64
CA HIS A 79 21.50 -20.15 4.05
C HIS A 79 22.19 -19.99 5.42
N CYS A 80 22.96 -18.92 5.62
CA CYS A 80 23.69 -18.67 6.87
C CYS A 80 22.76 -18.52 8.09
N GLU A 81 21.62 -17.86 7.91
CA GLU A 81 20.64 -17.64 8.97
C GLU A 81 19.64 -18.82 9.12
N GLY A 82 19.74 -19.85 8.28
CA GLY A 82 18.86 -21.03 8.36
C GLY A 82 17.40 -20.74 7.98
N ILE A 83 17.16 -19.78 7.08
CA ILE A 83 15.82 -19.39 6.64
C ILE A 83 15.26 -20.44 5.67
N ARG A 84 14.24 -21.17 6.11
CA ARG A 84 13.64 -22.28 5.34
C ARG A 84 12.61 -21.82 4.30
N LYS A 85 11.95 -20.69 4.54
CA LYS A 85 10.95 -20.12 3.63
C LYS A 85 11.63 -19.16 2.65
N PHE A 86 12.67 -19.64 1.98
CA PHE A 86 13.34 -18.93 0.89
C PHE A 86 12.83 -19.48 -0.45
N HIS A 87 12.37 -18.58 -1.31
CA HIS A 87 11.88 -18.89 -2.65
C HIS A 87 12.75 -18.16 -3.67
N ASP A 88 13.40 -18.92 -4.54
CA ASP A 88 14.39 -18.39 -5.47
C ASP A 88 13.72 -17.76 -6.71
N ALA A 89 14.52 -17.08 -7.52
CA ALA A 89 14.12 -16.44 -8.75
C ALA A 89 13.43 -17.43 -9.69
N GLY A 90 12.20 -17.10 -10.09
CA GLY A 90 11.38 -17.90 -10.99
C GLY A 90 10.32 -18.77 -10.29
N GLU A 91 10.25 -18.78 -8.94
CA GLU A 91 9.17 -19.46 -8.22
C GLU A 91 7.85 -18.70 -8.25
N GLY A 92 7.88 -17.37 -8.19
CA GLY A 92 6.70 -16.52 -8.29
C GLY A 92 6.81 -15.21 -7.54
N ILE A 93 5.75 -14.42 -7.66
CA ILE A 93 5.67 -13.08 -7.06
C ILE A 93 5.40 -13.20 -5.56
N CYS A 94 6.07 -12.39 -4.76
CA CYS A 94 6.14 -12.50 -3.30
C CYS A 94 4.75 -12.59 -2.63
N HIS A 95 3.75 -11.84 -3.07
CA HIS A 95 2.39 -11.93 -2.51
C HIS A 95 1.66 -13.22 -2.88
N GLN A 96 1.91 -13.74 -4.09
CA GLN A 96 1.37 -15.03 -4.50
C GLN A 96 2.02 -16.16 -3.71
N ILE A 97 3.34 -16.11 -3.50
CA ILE A 97 4.05 -17.09 -2.68
C ILE A 97 3.62 -16.99 -1.21
N MET A 98 3.55 -15.78 -0.64
CA MET A 98 3.06 -15.51 0.72
C MET A 98 1.66 -16.08 0.95
N SER A 99 0.79 -16.03 -0.06
CA SER A 99 -0.57 -16.59 0.05
C SER A 99 -0.61 -18.08 0.36
N THR A 100 0.44 -18.84 -0.01
CA THR A 100 0.55 -20.28 0.31
C THR A 100 0.88 -20.54 1.78
N TYR A 101 1.36 -19.51 2.50
CA TYR A 101 1.68 -19.57 3.92
C TYR A 101 0.64 -18.87 4.81
N ALA A 102 -0.17 -17.97 4.23
CA ALA A 102 -1.15 -17.18 4.96
C ALA A 102 -2.25 -18.08 5.54
N LYS A 103 -2.57 -17.87 6.82
CA LYS A 103 -3.63 -18.59 7.53
C LYS A 103 -4.50 -17.60 8.31
N PRO A 104 -5.75 -17.98 8.61
CA PRO A 104 -6.64 -17.18 9.46
C PRO A 104 -6.00 -16.86 10.81
N GLY A 105 -6.19 -15.62 11.26
CA GLY A 105 -5.66 -15.12 12.53
C GLY A 105 -4.17 -14.75 12.53
N MET A 106 -3.46 -14.88 11.40
CA MET A 106 -2.06 -14.44 11.33
C MET A 106 -1.91 -12.93 11.27
N ILE A 107 -0.80 -12.43 11.81
CA ILE A 107 -0.26 -11.10 11.61
C ILE A 107 0.93 -11.21 10.65
N ILE A 108 0.77 -10.68 9.45
CA ILE A 108 1.78 -10.75 8.39
C ILE A 108 2.26 -9.35 8.05
N VAL A 109 3.56 -9.15 8.03
CA VAL A 109 4.16 -7.89 7.59
C VAL A 109 5.15 -8.15 6.48
N GLY A 110 5.38 -7.15 5.63
CA GLY A 110 6.36 -7.29 4.58
C GLY A 110 6.93 -5.96 4.15
N SER A 111 8.18 -5.97 3.68
CA SER A 111 8.86 -4.79 3.13
C SER A 111 8.31 -4.34 1.77
N ASP A 112 7.02 -4.59 1.52
CA ASP A 112 6.27 -4.29 0.31
C ASP A 112 4.82 -3.90 0.69
N SER A 113 4.28 -2.87 0.05
CA SER A 113 2.94 -2.33 0.33
C SER A 113 1.78 -3.30 0.10
N HIS A 114 1.91 -4.21 -0.87
CA HIS A 114 0.87 -5.13 -1.31
C HIS A 114 0.84 -6.43 -0.50
N THR A 115 1.63 -6.50 0.58
CA THR A 115 1.52 -7.53 1.64
C THR A 115 0.08 -7.66 2.16
N CYS A 116 -0.70 -6.58 2.13
CA CYS A 116 -2.13 -6.59 2.44
C CYS A 116 -2.97 -7.63 1.67
N THR A 117 -2.46 -8.19 0.57
CA THR A 117 -3.06 -9.34 -0.16
C THR A 117 -3.43 -10.51 0.76
N ALA A 118 -2.67 -10.76 1.84
CA ALA A 118 -2.96 -11.83 2.80
C ALA A 118 -4.28 -11.63 3.58
N GLY A 119 -4.86 -10.43 3.53
CA GLY A 119 -6.19 -10.13 4.06
C GLY A 119 -7.31 -11.03 3.55
N ALA A 120 -7.15 -11.60 2.35
CA ALA A 120 -8.06 -12.58 1.78
C ALA A 120 -8.20 -13.88 2.61
N PHE A 121 -7.23 -14.15 3.48
CA PHE A 121 -7.14 -15.36 4.31
C PHE A 121 -7.52 -15.10 5.76
N ASN A 122 -8.31 -14.05 6.04
CA ASN A 122 -8.67 -13.64 7.40
C ASN A 122 -7.45 -13.33 8.29
N ALA A 123 -6.42 -12.72 7.70
CA ALA A 123 -5.18 -12.32 8.37
C ALA A 123 -5.06 -10.79 8.40
N PHE A 124 -4.43 -10.25 9.45
CA PHE A 124 -3.96 -8.86 9.39
C PHE A 124 -2.68 -8.85 8.57
N ALA A 125 -2.65 -8.08 7.49
CA ALA A 125 -1.48 -8.01 6.64
C ALA A 125 -1.16 -6.58 6.21
N ALA A 126 0.09 -6.15 6.38
CA ALA A 126 0.46 -4.76 6.10
C ALA A 126 1.90 -4.61 5.59
N GLY A 127 2.08 -3.64 4.68
CA GLY A 127 3.41 -3.16 4.31
C GLY A 127 4.10 -2.41 5.45
N ILE A 128 5.42 -2.58 5.53
CA ILE A 128 6.35 -1.94 6.47
C ILE A 128 7.62 -1.49 5.74
N ASP A 129 8.42 -0.62 6.36
CA ASP A 129 9.66 -0.13 5.74
C ASP A 129 10.85 -1.08 6.00
N ARG A 130 11.92 -0.92 5.20
CA ARG A 130 13.17 -1.71 5.31
C ARG A 130 13.81 -1.63 6.70
N THR A 131 13.79 -0.46 7.32
CA THR A 131 14.31 -0.23 8.68
C THR A 131 13.52 -1.03 9.73
N GLU A 132 12.21 -1.15 9.54
CA GLU A 132 11.35 -1.89 10.45
C GLU A 132 11.50 -3.39 10.26
N ALA A 133 11.67 -3.84 9.01
CA ALA A 133 12.03 -5.24 8.73
C ALA A 133 13.36 -5.61 9.39
N ALA A 134 14.39 -4.75 9.29
CA ALA A 134 15.67 -4.95 9.98
C ALA A 134 15.49 -4.97 11.52
N GLY A 135 14.63 -4.12 12.06
CA GLY A 135 14.31 -4.11 13.49
C GLY A 135 13.59 -5.38 13.95
N LEU A 136 12.65 -5.89 13.16
CA LEU A 136 11.99 -7.18 13.38
C LEU A 136 12.98 -8.34 13.33
N TRP A 137 13.90 -8.34 12.37
CA TRP A 137 14.96 -9.34 12.33
C TRP A 137 15.84 -9.31 13.58
N LYS A 138 15.98 -8.16 14.25
CA LYS A 138 16.76 -8.05 15.48
C LYS A 138 15.99 -8.45 16.75
N GLN A 139 14.73 -8.03 16.88
CA GLN A 139 13.98 -8.16 18.14
C GLN A 139 12.76 -9.10 18.08
N GLY A 140 12.32 -9.53 16.90
CA GLY A 140 11.16 -10.42 16.71
C GLY A 140 9.80 -9.75 16.80
N GLU A 141 9.69 -8.54 17.35
CA GLU A 141 8.44 -7.79 17.48
C GLU A 141 8.57 -6.34 17.00
N THR A 142 7.45 -5.72 16.66
CA THR A 142 7.37 -4.30 16.30
C THR A 142 6.07 -3.67 16.79
N TRP A 143 6.01 -2.34 16.71
CA TRP A 143 4.84 -1.57 17.12
C TRP A 143 3.80 -1.50 15.99
N PHE A 144 2.53 -1.49 16.39
CA PHE A 144 1.37 -1.24 15.54
C PHE A 144 0.45 -0.25 16.24
N ARG A 145 -0.05 0.77 15.54
CA ARG A 145 -1.25 1.48 15.97
C ARG A 145 -2.46 0.71 15.46
N VAL A 146 -3.35 0.29 16.35
CA VAL A 146 -4.59 -0.42 15.99
C VAL A 146 -5.42 0.53 15.12
N PRO A 147 -5.70 0.19 13.85
CA PRO A 147 -6.39 1.09 12.95
C PRO A 147 -7.88 1.22 13.34
N GLN A 148 -8.49 2.33 12.93
CA GLN A 148 -9.95 2.43 12.85
C GLN A 148 -10.44 1.62 11.63
N THR A 149 -11.71 1.23 11.62
CA THR A 149 -12.23 0.31 10.60
C THR A 149 -13.35 0.92 9.77
N ILE A 150 -13.26 0.75 8.44
CA ILE A 150 -14.35 0.97 7.48
C ILE A 150 -15.03 -0.37 7.21
N LYS A 151 -16.35 -0.44 7.39
CA LYS A 151 -17.16 -1.59 6.97
C LYS A 151 -17.62 -1.40 5.53
N ILE A 152 -17.33 -2.36 4.66
CA ILE A 152 -17.90 -2.42 3.31
C ILE A 152 -18.80 -3.64 3.20
N THR A 153 -20.11 -3.40 3.17
CA THR A 153 -21.13 -4.45 3.00
C THR A 153 -21.42 -4.63 1.50
N LEU A 154 -21.17 -5.84 0.99
CA LEU A 154 -21.42 -6.23 -0.38
C LEU A 154 -22.72 -7.02 -0.47
N THR A 155 -23.62 -6.62 -1.36
CA THR A 155 -24.88 -7.34 -1.62
C THR A 155 -24.95 -7.82 -3.06
N ASN A 156 -25.77 -8.85 -3.32
CA ASN A 156 -25.92 -9.48 -4.65
C ASN A 156 -24.60 -10.06 -5.21
N LYS A 157 -24.48 -10.19 -6.54
CA LYS A 157 -23.30 -10.75 -7.23
C LYS A 157 -22.87 -9.87 -8.39
N LEU A 158 -21.59 -9.93 -8.75
CA LEU A 158 -21.06 -9.23 -9.92
C LEU A 158 -21.74 -9.75 -11.21
N PRO A 159 -22.11 -8.86 -12.16
CA PRO A 159 -22.60 -9.26 -13.47
C PRO A 159 -21.54 -9.98 -14.29
N LYS A 160 -21.98 -10.66 -15.37
CA LYS A 160 -21.05 -11.26 -16.34
C LYS A 160 -20.13 -10.17 -16.91
N HIS A 161 -18.85 -10.50 -17.08
CA HIS A 161 -17.80 -9.60 -17.57
C HIS A 161 -17.45 -8.43 -16.64
N VAL A 162 -17.90 -8.47 -15.37
CA VAL A 162 -17.49 -7.55 -14.31
C VAL A 162 -16.78 -8.37 -13.24
N TYR A 163 -15.57 -7.96 -12.86
CA TYR A 163 -14.67 -8.78 -12.04
C TYR A 163 -14.23 -8.06 -10.76
N ALA A 164 -13.56 -8.78 -9.86
CA ALA A 164 -13.06 -8.22 -8.60
C ALA A 164 -12.18 -6.98 -8.77
N LYS A 165 -11.44 -6.90 -9.88
CA LYS A 165 -10.65 -5.73 -10.25
C LYS A 165 -11.53 -4.50 -10.52
N ASP A 166 -12.68 -4.66 -11.17
CA ASP A 166 -13.65 -3.58 -11.39
C ASP A 166 -14.24 -3.11 -10.06
N LEU A 167 -14.59 -4.02 -9.14
CA LEU A 167 -15.03 -3.68 -7.79
C LEU A 167 -13.94 -2.93 -6.99
N ALA A 168 -12.69 -3.38 -7.07
CA ALA A 168 -11.58 -2.71 -6.39
C ALA A 168 -11.40 -1.28 -6.89
N LEU A 169 -11.36 -1.08 -8.21
CA LEU A 169 -11.28 0.25 -8.82
C LEU A 169 -12.53 1.08 -8.50
N TRP A 170 -13.72 0.48 -8.50
CA TRP A 170 -14.96 1.14 -8.12
C TRP A 170 -14.90 1.71 -6.70
N ILE A 171 -14.35 0.96 -5.73
CA ILE A 171 -14.16 1.44 -4.36
C ILE A 171 -13.12 2.57 -4.34
N ILE A 172 -11.98 2.40 -5.03
CA ILE A 172 -10.92 3.42 -5.08
C ILE A 172 -11.46 4.74 -5.65
N GLY A 173 -12.20 4.73 -6.75
CA GLY A 173 -12.77 5.96 -7.31
C GLY A 173 -13.84 6.60 -6.43
N MET A 174 -14.53 5.80 -5.60
CA MET A 174 -15.56 6.27 -4.68
C MET A 174 -14.96 6.98 -3.47
N ILE A 175 -13.90 6.41 -2.87
CA ILE A 175 -13.32 6.93 -1.63
C ILE A 175 -12.03 7.73 -1.85
N GLY A 176 -11.38 7.57 -2.99
CA GLY A 176 -10.09 8.16 -3.37
C GLY A 176 -8.88 7.39 -2.86
N SER A 177 -7.70 7.81 -3.32
CA SER A 177 -6.42 7.18 -2.98
C SER A 177 -6.00 7.30 -1.50
N ASP A 178 -6.64 8.20 -0.76
CA ASP A 178 -6.50 8.47 0.67
C ASP A 178 -7.79 8.16 1.46
N GLY A 179 -8.80 7.58 0.83
CA GLY A 179 -10.14 7.40 1.42
C GLY A 179 -10.22 6.46 2.62
N ALA A 180 -9.21 5.61 2.81
CA ALA A 180 -9.06 4.69 3.92
C ALA A 180 -7.67 4.84 4.59
N ASP A 181 -7.07 6.03 4.56
CA ASP A 181 -5.71 6.25 5.07
C ASP A 181 -5.52 5.76 6.53
N TYR A 182 -4.57 4.84 6.70
CA TYR A 182 -4.30 4.09 7.94
C TYR A 182 -5.46 3.22 8.46
N MET A 183 -6.60 3.14 7.78
CA MET A 183 -7.75 2.37 8.25
C MET A 183 -7.65 0.90 7.87
N SER A 184 -8.35 0.05 8.61
CA SER A 184 -8.66 -1.30 8.19
C SER A 184 -9.96 -1.29 7.38
N ILE A 185 -10.03 -2.11 6.34
CA ILE A 185 -11.29 -2.37 5.63
C ILE A 185 -11.77 -3.77 5.99
N GLU A 186 -13.00 -3.88 6.47
CA GLU A 186 -13.67 -5.17 6.65
C GLU A 186 -14.73 -5.36 5.58
N PHE A 187 -14.66 -6.47 4.85
CA PHE A 187 -15.68 -6.86 3.90
C PHE A 187 -16.76 -7.73 4.56
N HIS A 188 -18.01 -7.31 4.40
CA HIS A 188 -19.20 -7.91 5.00
C HIS A 188 -20.28 -8.16 3.94
N GLY A 189 -21.38 -8.82 4.33
CA GLY A 189 -22.56 -9.02 3.49
C GLY A 189 -22.51 -10.30 2.66
N GLU A 190 -23.68 -10.73 2.20
CA GLU A 190 -23.84 -11.98 1.45
C GLU A 190 -23.11 -11.99 0.11
N GLY A 191 -22.86 -10.81 -0.47
CA GLY A 191 -22.10 -10.66 -1.71
C GLY A 191 -20.65 -11.14 -1.59
N VAL A 192 -20.05 -11.14 -0.38
CA VAL A 192 -18.69 -11.67 -0.15
C VAL A 192 -18.58 -13.16 -0.48
N LYS A 193 -19.66 -13.92 -0.27
CA LYS A 193 -19.71 -15.36 -0.57
C LYS A 193 -19.68 -15.66 -2.07
N THR A 194 -19.93 -14.65 -2.89
CA THR A 194 -19.87 -14.75 -4.35
C THR A 194 -18.47 -14.54 -4.92
N LEU A 195 -17.51 -14.14 -4.08
CA LEU A 195 -16.13 -13.84 -4.46
C LEU A 195 -15.20 -14.99 -4.06
N SER A 196 -14.47 -15.53 -5.03
CA SER A 196 -13.45 -16.56 -4.82
C SER A 196 -12.26 -16.02 -3.99
N ILE A 197 -11.41 -16.90 -3.45
CA ILE A 197 -10.19 -16.43 -2.76
C ILE A 197 -9.28 -15.60 -3.69
N PRO A 198 -9.02 -15.98 -4.96
CA PRO A 198 -8.38 -15.10 -5.94
C PRO A 198 -9.00 -13.70 -6.06
N ASP A 199 -10.33 -13.59 -6.09
CA ASP A 199 -11.05 -12.30 -6.14
C ASP A 199 -10.78 -11.47 -4.88
N ARG A 200 -10.87 -12.11 -3.71
CA ARG A 200 -10.58 -11.50 -2.41
C ARG A 200 -9.13 -11.02 -2.32
N MET A 201 -8.20 -11.78 -2.89
CA MET A 201 -6.79 -11.39 -2.97
C MET A 201 -6.61 -10.14 -3.84
N THR A 202 -7.29 -10.04 -4.99
CA THR A 202 -7.27 -8.84 -5.84
C THR A 202 -7.80 -7.62 -5.09
N LEU A 203 -8.92 -7.76 -4.38
CA LEU A 203 -9.49 -6.68 -3.56
C LEU A 203 -8.56 -6.28 -2.42
N ALA A 204 -8.05 -7.24 -1.65
CA ALA A 204 -7.13 -6.99 -0.55
C ALA A 204 -5.85 -6.30 -1.01
N ASN A 205 -5.28 -6.73 -2.15
CA ASN A 205 -4.09 -6.12 -2.76
C ASN A 205 -4.31 -4.62 -3.04
N LEU A 206 -5.39 -4.27 -3.73
CA LEU A 206 -5.68 -2.90 -4.16
C LEU A 206 -6.14 -1.98 -3.04
N THR A 207 -6.38 -2.48 -1.83
CA THR A 207 -6.70 -1.60 -0.69
C THR A 207 -5.51 -0.71 -0.30
N SER A 208 -4.30 -1.12 -0.65
CA SER A 208 -3.10 -0.29 -0.48
C SER A 208 -3.16 1.02 -1.27
N GLU A 209 -3.91 1.03 -2.38
CA GLU A 209 -4.07 2.14 -3.32
C GLU A 209 -5.17 3.13 -2.90
N MET A 210 -5.97 2.78 -1.90
CA MET A 210 -6.92 3.68 -1.21
C MET A 210 -6.45 4.09 0.19
N GLY A 211 -5.17 3.86 0.50
CA GLY A 211 -4.53 4.26 1.76
C GLY A 211 -4.73 3.28 2.93
N ALA A 212 -5.51 2.21 2.75
CA ALA A 212 -5.81 1.25 3.81
C ALA A 212 -4.54 0.59 4.37
N LYS A 213 -4.47 0.39 5.68
CA LYS A 213 -3.38 -0.35 6.31
C LYS A 213 -3.47 -1.84 5.99
N ASN A 214 -4.68 -2.38 6.01
CA ASN A 214 -5.03 -3.72 5.58
C ASN A 214 -6.49 -3.73 5.13
N ALA A 215 -6.88 -4.81 4.46
CA ALA A 215 -8.26 -5.19 4.32
C ALA A 215 -8.41 -6.65 4.74
N VAL A 216 -9.60 -7.06 5.15
CA VAL A 216 -9.83 -8.42 5.63
C VAL A 216 -11.17 -8.96 5.17
N PHE A 217 -11.16 -10.24 4.84
CA PHE A 217 -12.33 -11.05 4.54
C PHE A 217 -12.64 -12.02 5.70
N PRO A 218 -13.90 -12.42 5.88
CA PRO A 218 -14.27 -13.39 6.90
C PRO A 218 -13.63 -14.75 6.64
N ALA A 219 -13.35 -15.50 7.71
CA ALA A 219 -13.03 -16.92 7.65
C ALA A 219 -14.32 -17.72 7.45
N ASP A 220 -14.79 -17.77 6.21
CA ASP A 220 -16.06 -18.38 5.80
C ASP A 220 -15.89 -19.69 5.02
N GLU A 221 -16.99 -20.28 4.56
CA GLU A 221 -17.00 -21.53 3.81
C GLU A 221 -16.15 -21.47 2.52
N VAL A 222 -16.06 -20.30 1.87
CA VAL A 222 -15.25 -20.13 0.65
C VAL A 222 -13.76 -20.29 0.97
N LEU A 223 -13.31 -19.80 2.12
CA LEU A 223 -11.94 -19.97 2.57
C LEU A 223 -11.67 -21.42 3.01
N GLU A 224 -12.64 -22.08 3.66
CA GLU A 224 -12.54 -23.50 4.01
C GLU A 224 -12.40 -24.38 2.78
N ASP A 225 -13.24 -24.16 1.78
CA ASP A 225 -13.23 -24.91 0.52
C ASP A 225 -11.92 -24.70 -0.24
N PHE A 226 -11.41 -23.46 -0.28
CA PHE A 226 -10.13 -23.14 -0.92
C PHE A 226 -8.93 -23.80 -0.23
N LEU A 227 -8.93 -23.85 1.11
CA LEU A 227 -7.86 -24.47 1.88
C LEU A 227 -8.03 -25.99 2.03
N GLY A 228 -9.18 -26.55 1.64
CA GLY A 228 -9.51 -27.97 1.77
C GLY A 228 -9.67 -28.43 3.22
N GLN A 229 -9.91 -27.52 4.17
CA GLN A 229 -10.04 -27.83 5.59
C GLN A 229 -10.87 -26.77 6.32
N LYS A 230 -11.50 -27.17 7.44
CA LYS A 230 -12.16 -26.23 8.35
C LYS A 230 -11.14 -25.25 8.92
N VAL A 231 -11.52 -23.98 9.02
CA VAL A 231 -10.67 -22.94 9.57
C VAL A 231 -11.23 -22.36 10.86
N ASN A 232 -10.34 -21.98 11.76
CA ASN A 232 -10.68 -21.18 12.94
C ASN A 232 -10.03 -19.81 12.81
N GLY A 233 -10.81 -18.83 12.35
CA GLY A 233 -10.35 -17.46 12.14
C GLY A 233 -10.88 -16.48 13.18
N ILE A 234 -10.50 -15.22 13.02
CA ILE A 234 -11.08 -14.11 13.78
C ILE A 234 -12.47 -13.82 13.18
N THR A 235 -13.49 -14.05 14.01
CA THR A 235 -14.88 -13.72 13.73
C THR A 235 -15.07 -12.21 13.66
N LEU A 236 -16.01 -11.74 12.83
CA LEU A 236 -16.41 -10.33 12.78
C LEU A 236 -17.66 -10.17 13.65
N ASP A 237 -17.67 -9.23 14.61
CA ASP A 237 -18.86 -9.00 15.45
C ASP A 237 -19.85 -8.10 14.70
N ASP A 238 -21.12 -8.50 14.66
CA ASP A 238 -22.18 -7.71 14.00
C ASP A 238 -22.45 -6.36 14.68
N ASP A 239 -22.22 -6.27 16.00
CA ASP A 239 -22.41 -5.07 16.83
C ASP A 239 -21.12 -4.26 17.06
N ALA A 240 -20.06 -4.52 16.27
CA ALA A 240 -18.83 -3.72 16.31
C ALA A 240 -19.07 -2.27 15.85
N HIS A 241 -18.32 -1.34 16.42
CA HIS A 241 -18.37 0.07 16.04
C HIS A 241 -17.40 0.38 14.91
N TYR A 242 -17.93 0.82 13.77
CA TYR A 242 -17.17 1.18 12.59
C TYR A 242 -17.02 2.70 12.46
N PHE A 243 -15.84 3.15 12.00
CA PHE A 243 -15.60 4.57 11.72
C PHE A 243 -16.46 5.07 10.56
N LYS A 244 -16.66 4.22 9.56
CA LYS A 244 -17.49 4.51 8.38
C LYS A 244 -18.08 3.21 7.85
N GLU A 245 -19.30 3.27 7.35
CA GLU A 245 -19.96 2.15 6.69
C GLU A 245 -20.29 2.51 5.24
N ILE A 246 -20.08 1.57 4.33
CA ILE A 246 -20.33 1.69 2.90
C ILE A 246 -21.09 0.45 2.44
N ASN A 247 -22.19 0.65 1.70
CA ASN A 247 -22.97 -0.42 1.13
C ASN A 247 -22.80 -0.42 -0.40
N ILE A 248 -22.48 -1.58 -0.99
CA ILE A 248 -22.26 -1.73 -2.43
C ILE A 248 -23.10 -2.88 -2.96
N ASP A 249 -24.00 -2.55 -3.89
CA ASP A 249 -24.77 -3.52 -4.64
C ASP A 249 -23.96 -3.99 -5.85
N LEU A 250 -23.42 -5.20 -5.76
CA LEU A 250 -22.55 -5.78 -6.78
C LEU A 250 -23.23 -5.88 -8.16
N SER A 251 -24.56 -6.01 -8.19
CA SER A 251 -25.32 -6.16 -9.45
C SER A 251 -25.38 -4.89 -10.30
N LYS A 252 -25.05 -3.74 -9.70
CA LYS A 252 -25.03 -2.43 -10.37
C LYS A 252 -23.67 -2.05 -10.94
N LEU A 253 -22.64 -2.83 -10.67
CA LEU A 253 -21.29 -2.57 -11.17
C LEU A 253 -21.20 -2.89 -12.66
N PHE A 254 -20.30 -2.19 -13.32
CA PHE A 254 -19.95 -2.35 -14.73
C PHE A 254 -18.43 -2.21 -14.89
N PRO A 255 -17.86 -2.58 -16.05
CA PRO A 255 -16.42 -2.47 -16.28
C PRO A 255 -15.92 -1.02 -16.13
N VAL A 256 -14.84 -0.85 -15.38
CA VAL A 256 -14.22 0.45 -15.13
C VAL A 256 -12.73 0.43 -15.44
N VAL A 257 -12.18 1.60 -15.69
CA VAL A 257 -10.76 1.85 -15.94
C VAL A 257 -10.28 2.95 -15.00
N SER A 258 -9.14 2.74 -14.37
CA SER A 258 -8.37 3.84 -13.75
C SER A 258 -7.50 4.50 -14.80
N ALA A 259 -7.84 5.73 -15.16
CA ALA A 259 -7.11 6.52 -16.14
C ALA A 259 -5.86 7.18 -15.51
N PRO A 260 -4.80 7.42 -16.30
CA PRO A 260 -3.58 8.04 -15.78
C PRO A 260 -3.83 9.47 -15.26
N HIS A 261 -2.97 10.02 -14.39
CA HIS A 261 -1.84 9.37 -13.72
C HIS A 261 -2.14 9.10 -12.23
N HIS A 262 -3.41 8.92 -11.88
CA HIS A 262 -3.86 8.72 -10.51
C HIS A 262 -4.78 7.51 -10.43
N VAL A 263 -4.54 6.64 -9.45
CA VAL A 263 -5.27 5.37 -9.32
C VAL A 263 -6.76 5.58 -9.06
N ASP A 264 -7.13 6.71 -8.46
CA ASP A 264 -8.49 7.13 -8.17
C ASP A 264 -9.17 7.94 -9.29
N ASN A 265 -8.49 8.18 -10.42
CA ASN A 265 -9.10 8.72 -11.64
C ASN A 265 -9.88 7.63 -12.39
N VAL A 266 -10.92 7.10 -11.74
CA VAL A 266 -11.72 5.98 -12.23
C VAL A 266 -12.83 6.49 -13.15
N LYS A 267 -12.98 5.81 -14.29
CA LYS A 267 -13.98 6.10 -15.31
C LYS A 267 -14.65 4.79 -15.74
N ALA A 268 -15.90 4.85 -16.18
CA ALA A 268 -16.51 3.74 -16.88
C ALA A 268 -15.70 3.47 -18.16
N VAL A 269 -15.58 2.21 -18.57
CA VAL A 269 -14.91 1.89 -19.84
C VAL A 269 -15.57 2.65 -21.01
N ALA A 270 -16.91 2.80 -20.99
CA ALA A 270 -17.66 3.58 -21.97
C ALA A 270 -17.20 5.05 -22.11
N GLN A 271 -16.70 5.68 -21.03
CA GLN A 271 -16.24 7.08 -21.03
C GLN A 271 -14.87 7.26 -21.67
N VAL A 272 -14.10 6.19 -21.82
CA VAL A 272 -12.72 6.20 -22.36
C VAL A 272 -12.56 5.26 -23.57
N LYS A 273 -13.67 4.73 -24.10
CA LYS A 273 -13.70 3.84 -25.25
C LYS A 273 -13.02 4.51 -26.46
N GLY A 274 -12.23 3.75 -27.21
CA GLY A 274 -11.57 4.21 -28.43
C GLY A 274 -10.22 4.90 -28.22
N ILE A 275 -9.77 5.09 -26.96
CA ILE A 275 -8.40 5.54 -26.71
C ILE A 275 -7.43 4.48 -27.26
N LYS A 276 -6.59 4.89 -28.22
CA LYS A 276 -5.60 4.00 -28.85
C LYS A 276 -4.60 3.49 -27.84
N LEU A 277 -4.35 2.19 -27.90
CA LEU A 277 -3.41 1.47 -27.05
C LEU A 277 -2.29 0.89 -27.91
N HIS A 278 -1.13 0.73 -27.30
CA HIS A 278 0.05 0.17 -27.99
C HIS A 278 0.56 -1.10 -27.30
N GLN A 279 0.28 -1.20 -26.00
CA GLN A 279 0.72 -2.31 -25.18
C GLN A 279 -0.34 -2.67 -24.14
N ALA A 280 -0.44 -3.96 -23.81
CA ALA A 280 -1.25 -4.49 -22.74
C ALA A 280 -0.43 -5.40 -21.82
N LEU A 281 -0.78 -5.43 -20.53
CA LEU A 281 -0.17 -6.32 -19.54
C LEU A 281 -1.25 -7.01 -18.71
N ILE A 282 -1.34 -8.33 -18.81
CA ILE A 282 -2.17 -9.20 -17.96
C ILE A 282 -1.24 -9.99 -17.05
N GLY A 283 -1.47 -9.94 -15.74
CA GLY A 283 -0.67 -10.68 -14.77
C GLY A 283 -0.37 -9.92 -13.49
N THR A 284 0.87 -10.03 -13.02
CA THR A 284 1.41 -9.47 -11.77
C THR A 284 0.81 -10.12 -10.51
N CYS A 285 1.14 -9.63 -9.32
CA CYS A 285 0.53 -10.09 -8.07
C CYS A 285 -0.98 -9.79 -7.97
N THR A 286 -1.48 -8.84 -8.77
CA THR A 286 -2.86 -8.38 -8.70
C THR A 286 -3.82 -9.32 -9.43
N ASN A 287 -3.50 -9.68 -10.68
CA ASN A 287 -4.34 -10.54 -11.53
C ASN A 287 -3.51 -11.43 -12.47
N GLY A 288 -2.61 -12.24 -11.90
CA GLY A 288 -1.86 -13.27 -12.62
C GLY A 288 -2.21 -14.68 -12.16
N ARG A 289 -3.36 -14.87 -11.50
CA ARG A 289 -3.82 -16.18 -11.03
C ARG A 289 -4.48 -16.96 -12.17
N LEU A 290 -4.66 -18.26 -11.98
CA LEU A 290 -5.12 -19.16 -13.04
C LEU A 290 -6.49 -18.74 -13.58
N GLU A 291 -7.38 -18.28 -12.70
CA GLU A 291 -8.71 -17.76 -13.05
C GLU A 291 -8.63 -16.49 -13.89
N ASP A 292 -7.71 -15.57 -13.59
CA ASP A 292 -7.47 -14.37 -14.39
C ASP A 292 -6.96 -14.72 -15.80
N LEU A 293 -6.06 -15.71 -15.88
CA LEU A 293 -5.53 -16.21 -17.15
C LEU A 293 -6.62 -16.89 -17.97
N ARG A 294 -7.50 -17.69 -17.36
CA ARG A 294 -8.65 -18.30 -18.05
C ARG A 294 -9.58 -17.24 -18.64
N GLN A 295 -9.88 -16.16 -17.90
CA GLN A 295 -10.70 -15.05 -18.41
C GLN A 295 -10.06 -14.39 -19.64
N ALA A 296 -8.75 -14.16 -19.60
CA ALA A 296 -8.03 -13.59 -20.73
C ALA A 296 -8.01 -14.56 -21.94
N ALA A 297 -7.77 -15.85 -21.69
CA ALA A 297 -7.73 -16.87 -22.73
C ALA A 297 -9.08 -17.05 -23.42
N GLU A 298 -10.20 -17.05 -22.67
CA GLU A 298 -11.56 -17.12 -23.25
C GLU A 298 -11.82 -16.02 -24.29
N ILE A 299 -11.26 -14.84 -24.07
CA ILE A 299 -11.41 -13.70 -24.98
C ILE A 299 -10.45 -13.81 -26.17
N LEU A 300 -9.22 -14.24 -25.93
CA LEU A 300 -8.16 -14.28 -26.94
C LEU A 300 -8.23 -15.52 -27.85
N ASP A 301 -8.91 -16.58 -27.44
CA ASP A 301 -8.94 -17.85 -28.17
C ASP A 301 -9.47 -17.70 -29.60
N GLY A 302 -8.73 -18.25 -30.56
CA GLY A 302 -9.03 -18.14 -31.99
C GLY A 302 -8.85 -16.74 -32.60
N HIS A 303 -8.35 -15.76 -31.86
CA HIS A 303 -8.12 -14.39 -32.34
C HIS A 303 -6.63 -14.03 -32.33
N ILE A 304 -6.25 -13.00 -33.10
CA ILE A 304 -4.87 -12.50 -33.18
C ILE A 304 -4.91 -11.00 -32.86
N ILE A 305 -4.00 -10.53 -32.00
CA ILE A 305 -3.87 -9.10 -31.68
C ILE A 305 -3.40 -8.30 -32.91
N PRO A 306 -3.68 -6.99 -32.99
CA PRO A 306 -3.29 -6.16 -34.13
C PRO A 306 -1.78 -6.10 -34.36
N ASP A 307 -1.37 -5.96 -35.62
CA ASP A 307 0.04 -5.77 -35.99
C ASP A 307 0.67 -4.58 -35.25
N GLY A 308 1.84 -4.81 -34.66
CA GLY A 308 2.58 -3.80 -33.88
C GLY A 308 2.08 -3.60 -32.45
N PHE A 309 0.98 -4.25 -32.04
CA PHE A 309 0.51 -4.23 -30.65
C PHE A 309 1.29 -5.22 -29.78
N GLN A 310 1.65 -4.82 -28.55
CA GLN A 310 2.36 -5.70 -27.61
C GLN A 310 1.45 -6.19 -26.48
N LEU A 311 1.14 -7.48 -26.42
CA LEU A 311 0.45 -8.08 -25.27
C LEU A 311 1.44 -8.90 -24.44
N LEU A 312 1.55 -8.59 -23.14
CA LEU A 312 2.39 -9.30 -22.17
C LEU A 312 1.51 -10.10 -21.19
N ILE A 313 1.86 -11.37 -20.98
CA ILE A 313 1.18 -12.25 -20.01
C ILE A 313 2.18 -12.69 -18.95
N ILE A 314 1.84 -12.48 -17.66
CA ILE A 314 2.69 -12.85 -16.53
C ILE A 314 1.91 -13.71 -15.53
N PRO A 315 2.10 -15.04 -15.55
CA PRO A 315 1.60 -15.92 -14.50
C PRO A 315 2.21 -15.56 -13.14
N ALA A 316 1.42 -15.53 -12.06
CA ALA A 316 1.87 -15.04 -10.77
C ALA A 316 2.82 -15.99 -10.03
N SER A 317 2.91 -17.25 -10.44
CA SER A 317 3.88 -18.23 -9.91
C SER A 317 4.22 -19.30 -10.94
N LYS A 318 5.31 -20.04 -10.67
CA LYS A 318 5.70 -21.23 -11.44
C LYS A 318 4.58 -22.27 -11.49
N GLN A 319 3.88 -22.49 -10.38
CA GLN A 319 2.77 -23.44 -10.34
C GLN A 319 1.65 -23.00 -11.27
N ILE A 320 1.24 -21.73 -11.20
CA ILE A 320 0.20 -21.17 -12.09
C ILE A 320 0.65 -21.23 -13.55
N PHE A 321 1.92 -20.95 -13.85
CA PHE A 321 2.47 -21.09 -15.19
C PHE A 321 2.29 -22.53 -15.71
N LEU A 322 2.69 -23.52 -14.91
CA LEU A 322 2.59 -24.94 -15.28
C LEU A 322 1.13 -25.37 -15.48
N ASP A 323 0.21 -24.91 -14.63
CA ASP A 323 -1.22 -25.24 -14.74
C ASP A 323 -1.84 -24.58 -15.98
N ALA A 324 -1.53 -23.31 -16.23
CA ALA A 324 -1.94 -22.62 -17.46
C ALA A 324 -1.40 -23.31 -18.72
N MET A 325 -0.19 -23.87 -18.66
CA MET A 325 0.39 -24.62 -19.77
C MET A 325 -0.33 -25.96 -19.99
N ARG A 326 -0.67 -26.68 -18.90
CA ARG A 326 -1.42 -27.94 -18.97
C ARG A 326 -2.84 -27.75 -19.51
N GLU A 327 -3.45 -26.61 -19.23
CA GLU A 327 -4.78 -26.24 -19.73
C GLU A 327 -4.77 -25.66 -21.15
N GLY A 328 -3.60 -25.52 -21.78
CA GLY A 328 -3.47 -24.94 -23.11
C GLY A 328 -3.57 -23.40 -23.16
N LEU A 329 -3.74 -22.72 -22.02
CA LEU A 329 -3.87 -21.25 -21.98
C LEU A 329 -2.61 -20.56 -22.51
N ILE A 330 -1.42 -21.10 -22.21
CA ILE A 330 -0.15 -20.57 -22.72
C ILE A 330 -0.10 -20.66 -24.25
N GLU A 331 -0.58 -21.77 -24.82
CA GLU A 331 -0.66 -21.92 -26.29
C GLU A 331 -1.63 -20.90 -26.87
N THR A 332 -2.83 -20.74 -26.29
CA THR A 332 -3.80 -19.70 -26.69
C THR A 332 -3.18 -18.31 -26.72
N PHE A 333 -2.43 -17.93 -25.67
CA PHE A 333 -1.78 -16.62 -25.63
C PHE A 333 -0.72 -16.43 -26.73
N LEU A 334 0.11 -17.45 -26.97
CA LEU A 334 1.14 -17.40 -28.00
C LEU A 334 0.53 -17.34 -29.41
N LEU A 335 -0.52 -18.13 -29.67
CA LEU A 335 -1.26 -18.11 -30.93
C LEU A 335 -1.94 -16.76 -31.17
N ALA A 336 -2.41 -16.10 -30.11
CA ALA A 336 -2.96 -14.75 -30.19
C ALA A 336 -1.92 -13.65 -30.42
N GLY A 337 -0.62 -13.97 -30.40
CA GLY A 337 0.49 -13.03 -30.60
C GLY A 337 1.04 -12.41 -29.32
N ALA A 338 0.66 -12.90 -28.14
CA ALA A 338 1.17 -12.41 -26.87
C ALA A 338 2.58 -12.93 -26.57
N ASN A 339 3.31 -12.20 -25.71
CA ASN A 339 4.56 -12.63 -25.10
C ASN A 339 4.29 -13.09 -23.66
N VAL A 340 4.53 -14.37 -23.38
CA VAL A 340 4.43 -14.93 -22.03
C VAL A 340 5.78 -14.78 -21.32
N LEU A 341 5.80 -14.10 -20.17
CA LEU A 341 7.02 -13.80 -19.41
C LEU A 341 7.17 -14.71 -18.17
N SER A 342 8.35 -14.68 -17.54
CA SER A 342 8.61 -15.42 -16.30
C SER A 342 7.73 -14.92 -15.14
N PRO A 343 7.35 -15.81 -14.18
CA PRO A 343 6.67 -15.43 -12.96
C PRO A 343 7.49 -14.45 -12.10
N SER A 344 7.26 -13.16 -12.33
CA SER A 344 8.00 -12.04 -11.77
C SER A 344 7.13 -10.79 -11.80
N CYS A 345 7.55 -9.68 -11.21
CA CYS A 345 6.77 -8.45 -11.28
C CYS A 345 6.67 -7.87 -12.71
N GLY A 346 7.62 -8.20 -13.60
CA GLY A 346 7.72 -7.60 -14.92
C GLY A 346 7.77 -6.07 -14.86
N PRO A 347 7.17 -5.34 -15.82
CA PRO A 347 7.28 -3.88 -15.89
C PRO A 347 6.42 -3.17 -14.83
N CYS A 348 5.69 -3.89 -13.97
CA CYS A 348 4.78 -3.34 -12.97
C CYS A 348 5.42 -2.31 -12.03
N LEU A 349 6.70 -2.49 -11.70
CA LEU A 349 7.47 -1.54 -10.87
C LEU A 349 8.48 -0.70 -11.68
N GLY A 350 8.46 -0.82 -13.01
CA GLY A 350 9.35 -0.10 -13.91
C GLY A 350 10.73 -0.72 -14.11
N THR A 351 10.85 -2.01 -13.82
CA THR A 351 12.05 -2.80 -14.11
C THR A 351 11.66 -4.06 -14.88
N GLY A 352 12.63 -4.85 -15.35
CA GLY A 352 12.34 -6.10 -16.03
C GLY A 352 11.93 -5.94 -17.50
N GLN A 353 11.40 -7.02 -18.08
CA GLN A 353 10.99 -7.05 -19.49
C GLN A 353 9.64 -6.36 -19.69
N GLY A 354 9.44 -5.71 -20.84
CA GLY A 354 8.15 -5.10 -21.21
C GLY A 354 7.97 -3.63 -20.81
N ILE A 355 9.05 -2.88 -20.61
CA ILE A 355 8.98 -1.42 -20.40
C ILE A 355 8.42 -0.75 -21.68
N PRO A 356 7.38 0.11 -21.57
CA PRO A 356 6.76 0.76 -22.72
C PRO A 356 7.64 1.87 -23.32
N ALA A 357 7.48 2.11 -24.62
CA ALA A 357 8.13 3.20 -25.33
C ALA A 357 7.48 4.57 -25.02
N ASP A 358 8.13 5.64 -25.47
CA ASP A 358 7.65 7.01 -25.27
C ASP A 358 6.28 7.21 -25.94
N ASN A 359 5.40 7.95 -25.27
CA ASN A 359 4.05 8.27 -25.73
C ASN A 359 3.12 7.06 -25.89
N PHE A 360 3.49 5.88 -25.39
CA PHE A 360 2.62 4.71 -25.41
C PHE A 360 1.52 4.83 -24.36
N ASN A 361 0.29 4.58 -24.80
CA ASN A 361 -0.79 4.21 -23.89
C ASN A 361 -0.75 2.69 -23.64
N VAL A 362 -0.66 2.31 -22.37
CA VAL A 362 -0.64 0.93 -21.89
C VAL A 362 -1.91 0.65 -21.10
N ILE A 363 -2.56 -0.48 -21.31
CA ILE A 363 -3.64 -0.96 -20.42
C ILE A 363 -3.16 -2.18 -19.63
N SER A 364 -3.36 -2.19 -18.32
CA SER A 364 -2.72 -3.19 -17.45
C SER A 364 -3.61 -3.66 -16.31
N THR A 365 -3.45 -4.92 -15.90
CA THR A 365 -4.05 -5.45 -14.68
C THR A 365 -3.26 -5.12 -13.41
N ALA A 366 -2.13 -4.42 -13.51
CA ALA A 366 -1.32 -3.95 -12.40
C ALA A 366 -2.09 -2.98 -11.47
N ASN A 367 -1.47 -2.57 -10.36
CA ASN A 367 -2.14 -1.81 -9.30
C ASN A 367 -1.87 -0.30 -9.31
N ARG A 368 -0.85 0.20 -10.01
CA ARG A 368 -0.48 1.63 -10.00
C ARG A 368 -0.22 2.17 -11.40
N ASN A 369 -0.58 3.44 -11.62
CA ASN A 369 -0.48 4.14 -12.90
C ASN A 369 0.09 5.57 -12.81
N PHE A 370 0.81 5.89 -11.74
CA PHE A 370 1.47 7.18 -11.61
C PHE A 370 2.55 7.37 -12.69
N LYS A 371 2.86 8.63 -13.01
CA LYS A 371 3.84 8.98 -14.04
C LYS A 371 5.19 8.31 -13.76
N GLY A 372 5.69 7.52 -14.72
CA GLY A 372 6.95 6.78 -14.59
C GLY A 372 6.85 5.39 -13.96
N ARG A 373 5.66 4.94 -13.51
CA ARG A 373 5.51 3.66 -12.79
C ARG A 373 6.02 2.44 -13.56
N MET A 374 5.83 2.39 -14.89
CA MET A 374 6.31 1.28 -15.72
C MET A 374 7.70 1.53 -16.32
N GLY A 375 8.53 2.37 -15.69
CA GLY A 375 9.93 2.57 -16.07
C GLY A 375 10.12 3.61 -17.17
N ASN A 376 9.02 4.12 -17.73
CA ASN A 376 9.02 5.24 -18.67
C ASN A 376 8.03 6.33 -18.22
N LYS A 377 8.53 7.56 -18.04
CA LYS A 377 7.75 8.73 -17.62
C LYS A 377 6.91 9.36 -18.75
N GLU A 378 7.22 9.03 -20.00
CA GLU A 378 6.50 9.51 -21.18
C GLU A 378 5.37 8.54 -21.60
N ALA A 379 5.19 7.43 -20.86
CA ALA A 379 4.10 6.48 -21.07
C ALA A 379 2.89 6.78 -20.17
N SER A 380 1.70 6.46 -20.68
CA SER A 380 0.41 6.62 -19.99
C SER A 380 -0.19 5.26 -19.67
N ILE A 381 -0.52 5.01 -18.41
CA ILE A 381 -0.93 3.68 -17.93
C ILE A 381 -2.40 3.74 -17.48
N TYR A 382 -3.21 2.84 -18.03
CA TYR A 382 -4.60 2.60 -17.66
C TYR A 382 -4.68 1.28 -16.90
N LEU A 383 -5.45 1.22 -15.81
CA LEU A 383 -5.64 -0.01 -15.05
C LEU A 383 -7.05 -0.57 -15.25
N ALA A 384 -7.16 -1.87 -15.51
CA ALA A 384 -8.45 -2.52 -15.77
C ALA A 384 -8.45 -4.01 -15.38
N SER A 385 -9.63 -4.64 -15.42
CA SER A 385 -9.79 -6.10 -15.22
C SER A 385 -9.13 -6.92 -16.34
N PRO A 386 -8.73 -8.19 -16.08
CA PRO A 386 -8.14 -9.07 -17.10
C PRO A 386 -8.95 -9.13 -18.39
N ALA A 387 -10.28 -9.21 -18.27
CA ALA A 387 -11.18 -9.23 -19.42
C ALA A 387 -11.15 -7.92 -20.22
N THR A 388 -11.20 -6.77 -19.54
CA THR A 388 -11.11 -5.46 -20.20
C THR A 388 -9.76 -5.30 -20.90
N VAL A 389 -8.67 -5.72 -20.27
CA VAL A 389 -7.32 -5.68 -20.86
C VAL A 389 -7.24 -6.59 -22.09
N ALA A 390 -7.70 -7.83 -22.00
CA ALA A 390 -7.67 -8.80 -23.10
C ALA A 390 -8.51 -8.32 -24.30
N TYR A 391 -9.74 -7.87 -24.05
CA TYR A 391 -10.60 -7.37 -25.13
C TYR A 391 -10.06 -6.08 -25.76
N SER A 392 -9.51 -5.18 -24.95
CA SER A 392 -8.86 -3.97 -25.45
C SER A 392 -7.60 -4.28 -26.28
N ALA A 393 -6.85 -5.32 -25.91
CA ALA A 393 -5.68 -5.78 -26.68
C ALA A 393 -6.07 -6.27 -28.08
N LEU A 394 -7.18 -7.01 -28.20
CA LEU A 394 -7.71 -7.44 -29.50
C LEU A 394 -8.13 -6.26 -30.38
N LYS A 395 -8.67 -5.19 -29.78
CA LYS A 395 -9.14 -4.01 -30.51
C LYS A 395 -8.02 -2.99 -30.81
N GLY A 396 -6.90 -3.05 -30.09
CA GLY A 396 -5.84 -2.03 -30.16
C GLY A 396 -6.25 -0.68 -29.55
N GLU A 397 -7.33 -0.67 -28.78
CA GLU A 397 -7.90 0.51 -28.13
C GLU A 397 -8.72 0.10 -26.92
N ILE A 398 -8.98 1.03 -25.99
CA ILE A 398 -9.81 0.72 -24.81
C ILE A 398 -11.22 0.33 -25.28
N ALA A 399 -11.64 -0.87 -24.90
CA ALA A 399 -12.91 -1.47 -25.32
C ALA A 399 -13.57 -2.23 -24.17
N ASP A 400 -14.91 -2.27 -24.21
CA ASP A 400 -15.73 -2.90 -23.17
C ASP A 400 -15.81 -4.42 -23.37
N PRO A 401 -15.46 -5.25 -22.36
CA PRO A 401 -15.48 -6.70 -22.50
C PRO A 401 -16.89 -7.29 -22.68
N ARG A 402 -17.96 -6.49 -22.55
CA ARG A 402 -19.34 -6.88 -22.87
C ARG A 402 -19.68 -6.78 -24.36
N GLY A 403 -18.78 -6.23 -25.18
CA GLY A 403 -18.96 -6.09 -26.63
C GLY A 403 -19.33 -4.67 -27.09
N ASP A 404 -19.73 -4.56 -28.36
CA ASP A 404 -19.96 -3.26 -29.02
C ASP A 404 -21.28 -2.58 -28.62
N ASP A 405 -22.28 -3.35 -28.15
CA ASP A 405 -23.56 -2.88 -27.61
C ASP A 405 -23.49 -2.46 -26.13
N ALA A 406 -22.29 -2.20 -25.61
CA ALA A 406 -22.10 -1.82 -24.22
C ALA A 406 -22.89 -0.54 -23.86
N ALA A 407 -23.47 -0.56 -22.65
CA ALA A 407 -24.25 0.55 -22.12
C ALA A 407 -23.45 1.87 -22.09
N GLN A 408 -24.14 3.00 -22.19
CA GLN A 408 -23.55 4.34 -21.95
C GLN A 408 -23.34 4.56 -20.45
N ASP A 409 -22.57 3.68 -19.83
CA ASP A 409 -22.29 3.72 -18.41
C ASP A 409 -21.50 4.97 -18.07
N ILE A 410 -21.85 5.58 -16.95
CA ILE A 410 -21.18 6.76 -16.40
C ILE A 410 -20.78 6.40 -14.99
N TYR A 411 -19.48 6.45 -14.71
CA TYR A 411 -19.00 6.23 -13.36
C TYR A 411 -19.55 7.33 -12.43
N PRO A 412 -20.26 6.98 -11.34
CA PRO A 412 -21.09 7.95 -10.62
C PRO A 412 -20.33 8.83 -9.62
N TYR A 413 -19.04 8.58 -9.39
CA TYR A 413 -18.25 9.32 -8.42
C TYR A 413 -17.17 10.14 -9.13
N GLU A 414 -17.01 11.41 -8.72
CA GLU A 414 -15.94 12.28 -9.16
C GLU A 414 -15.27 12.89 -7.92
N LYS A 415 -14.00 12.54 -7.67
CA LYS A 415 -13.24 13.13 -6.57
C LYS A 415 -12.42 14.30 -7.10
N LYS A 416 -12.66 15.50 -6.57
CA LYS A 416 -11.80 16.66 -6.83
C LYS A 416 -10.43 16.39 -6.22
N GLN A 417 -9.38 16.55 -7.02
CA GLN A 417 -8.02 16.49 -6.51
C GLN A 417 -7.78 17.66 -5.54
N SER A 418 -7.15 17.37 -4.41
CA SER A 418 -6.79 18.39 -3.42
C SER A 418 -5.83 19.39 -4.05
N ALA A 419 -6.10 20.69 -3.88
CA ALA A 419 -5.22 21.74 -4.36
C ALA A 419 -3.89 21.72 -3.57
N THR A 420 -2.78 21.98 -4.25
CA THR A 420 -1.51 22.33 -3.60
C THR A 420 -1.72 23.65 -2.85
N LEU A 421 -1.53 23.65 -1.53
CA LEU A 421 -1.75 24.82 -0.67
C LEU A 421 -0.42 25.46 -0.30
N GLU A 422 -0.24 26.74 -0.65
CA GLU A 422 0.92 27.55 -0.25
C GLU A 422 0.47 28.66 0.70
N ILE A 423 1.13 28.78 1.86
CA ILE A 423 0.92 29.88 2.78
C ILE A 423 1.64 31.10 2.23
N GLN A 424 0.94 32.22 2.12
CA GLN A 424 1.52 33.46 1.62
C GLN A 424 2.58 33.96 2.61
N ALA A 425 3.68 34.52 2.11
CA ALA A 425 4.76 35.04 2.95
C ALA A 425 4.32 36.16 3.92
N SER A 426 3.12 36.73 3.77
CA SER A 426 2.53 37.67 4.73
C SER A 426 1.82 37.01 5.92
N ASP A 427 1.52 35.72 5.83
CA ASP A 427 0.74 34.95 6.81
C ASP A 427 1.68 34.10 7.67
N ASN A 428 2.16 34.67 8.79
CA ASN A 428 3.02 33.95 9.73
C ASN A 428 2.18 33.05 10.64
N ARG A 429 2.34 31.74 10.51
CA ARG A 429 1.60 30.72 11.27
C ARG A 429 2.24 30.36 12.61
N TYR A 430 3.35 31.00 12.97
CA TYR A 430 4.07 30.72 14.21
C TYR A 430 3.71 31.70 15.32
N GLU A 431 3.20 31.18 16.43
CA GLU A 431 2.95 31.95 17.65
C GLU A 431 3.18 31.09 18.90
N LYS A 432 3.93 31.62 19.89
CA LYS A 432 4.18 30.98 21.20
C LYS A 432 4.58 29.49 21.13
N HIS A 433 5.58 29.16 20.30
CA HIS A 433 6.07 27.78 20.10
C HIS A 433 5.07 26.84 19.42
N VAL A 434 4.05 27.36 18.75
CA VAL A 434 3.08 26.57 18.00
C VAL A 434 3.00 27.02 16.55
N TRP A 435 3.11 26.05 15.63
CA TRP A 435 2.86 26.21 14.20
C TRP A 435 1.41 25.84 13.88
N ASN A 436 0.61 26.82 13.46
CA ASN A 436 -0.82 26.63 13.19
C ASN A 436 -1.12 26.32 11.72
N TYR A 437 -1.27 25.03 11.44
CA TYR A 437 -1.73 24.47 10.17
C TYR A 437 -3.04 23.69 10.32
N ALA A 438 -3.86 24.03 11.33
CA ALA A 438 -5.10 23.31 11.66
C ALA A 438 -6.15 23.32 10.53
N ASP A 439 -6.06 24.33 9.66
CA ASP A 439 -6.87 24.55 8.45
C ASP A 439 -6.25 23.95 7.18
N ILE A 440 -5.05 23.37 7.27
CA ILE A 440 -4.34 22.78 6.13
C ILE A 440 -4.52 21.27 6.14
N ASP A 441 -5.34 20.79 5.21
CA ASP A 441 -5.48 19.37 4.88
C ASP A 441 -4.51 18.98 3.76
N ASN A 442 -4.16 17.70 3.68
CA ASN A 442 -3.33 17.12 2.61
C ASN A 442 -1.96 17.78 2.45
N MET A 443 -1.35 18.24 3.54
CA MET A 443 0.03 18.72 3.53
C MET A 443 0.95 17.57 3.11
N ASN A 444 1.36 17.57 1.85
CA ASN A 444 2.07 16.44 1.27
C ASN A 444 3.59 16.56 1.44
N THR A 445 4.29 15.42 1.45
CA THR A 445 5.74 15.35 1.64
C THR A 445 6.53 16.10 0.57
N ASP A 446 5.94 16.30 -0.62
CA ASP A 446 6.57 17.06 -1.71
C ASP A 446 6.67 18.55 -1.38
N GLN A 447 5.64 19.10 -0.74
CA GLN A 447 5.66 20.46 -0.23
C GLN A 447 6.51 20.57 1.06
N MET A 448 6.52 19.50 1.88
CA MET A 448 7.36 19.47 3.08
C MET A 448 8.86 19.39 2.75
N PHE A 449 9.23 18.70 1.67
CA PHE A 449 10.59 18.62 1.17
C PHE A 449 10.59 18.23 -0.32
N ALA A 450 11.05 19.15 -1.17
CA ALA A 450 10.95 19.00 -2.62
C ALA A 450 11.74 17.77 -3.13
N GLY A 451 11.13 17.00 -4.02
CA GLY A 451 11.66 15.71 -4.44
C GLY A 451 12.98 15.80 -5.21
N ASN A 452 13.19 16.87 -5.96
CA ASN A 452 14.45 17.15 -6.66
C ASN A 452 15.63 17.34 -5.68
N LEU A 453 15.39 17.82 -4.46
CA LEU A 453 16.46 17.99 -3.46
C LEU A 453 16.98 16.65 -2.94
N THR A 454 16.20 15.57 -3.04
CA THR A 454 16.60 14.25 -2.52
C THR A 454 17.79 13.63 -3.27
N TYR A 455 18.13 14.13 -4.46
CA TYR A 455 19.32 13.71 -5.20
C TYR A 455 20.61 14.32 -4.66
N GLU A 456 20.51 15.46 -3.97
CA GLU A 456 21.66 16.23 -3.45
C GLU A 456 21.76 16.15 -1.93
N VAL A 457 20.62 16.07 -1.25
CA VAL A 457 20.50 15.99 0.21
C VAL A 457 20.04 14.60 0.60
N LYS A 458 20.94 13.82 1.21
CA LYS A 458 20.58 12.49 1.71
C LYS A 458 19.76 12.62 2.98
N SER A 459 18.88 11.66 3.22
CA SER A 459 18.11 11.59 4.47
C SER A 459 18.96 11.45 5.73
N ALA A 460 20.21 11.00 5.59
CA ALA A 460 21.18 10.92 6.68
C ALA A 460 21.88 12.26 7.02
N GLU A 461 21.57 13.34 6.30
CA GLU A 461 22.19 14.67 6.44
C GLU A 461 21.14 15.71 6.94
N PRO A 462 20.62 15.54 8.17
CA PRO A 462 19.51 16.34 8.67
C PRO A 462 19.80 17.86 8.73
N GLU A 463 21.05 18.24 8.94
CA GLU A 463 21.50 19.63 8.91
C GLU A 463 21.33 20.29 7.53
N LYS A 464 21.41 19.50 6.46
CA LYS A 464 21.15 19.96 5.09
C LYS A 464 19.67 19.90 4.73
N ILE A 465 18.88 19.13 5.48
CA ILE A 465 17.42 19.09 5.31
C ILE A 465 16.79 20.37 5.89
N LYS A 466 17.23 20.80 7.08
CA LYS A 466 16.62 21.92 7.82
C LYS A 466 16.31 23.16 6.97
N PRO A 467 17.24 23.69 6.13
CA PRO A 467 17.00 24.93 5.37
C PRO A 467 15.87 24.83 4.35
N HIS A 468 15.45 23.62 3.97
CA HIS A 468 14.41 23.38 2.96
C HIS A 468 13.13 22.79 3.57
N LEU A 469 13.11 22.57 4.88
CA LEU A 469 12.02 21.91 5.57
C LEU A 469 10.77 22.81 5.56
N LEU A 470 9.67 22.27 5.05
CA LEU A 470 8.38 22.94 4.84
C LEU A 470 8.42 24.18 3.92
N ALA A 471 9.50 24.40 3.17
CA ALA A 471 9.65 25.58 2.31
C ALA A 471 8.59 25.67 1.19
N GLY A 472 8.02 24.53 0.75
CA GLY A 472 6.91 24.50 -0.21
C GLY A 472 5.52 24.65 0.41
N VAL A 473 5.44 24.83 1.73
CA VAL A 473 4.20 25.06 2.49
C VAL A 473 4.24 26.45 3.13
N ASP A 474 5.27 26.72 3.93
CA ASP A 474 5.45 27.93 4.73
C ASP A 474 6.93 28.33 4.75
N THR A 475 7.24 29.44 4.09
CA THR A 475 8.61 29.93 3.95
C THR A 475 9.24 30.38 5.27
N HIS A 476 8.43 30.65 6.30
CA HIS A 476 8.93 31.06 7.62
C HIS A 476 9.45 29.88 8.44
N PHE A 477 9.03 28.64 8.10
CA PHE A 477 9.25 27.47 8.94
C PHE A 477 10.73 27.24 9.25
N ALA A 478 11.55 27.07 8.21
CA ALA A 478 12.97 26.76 8.37
C ALA A 478 13.77 27.84 9.14
N GLU A 479 13.30 29.09 9.10
CA GLU A 479 13.95 30.23 9.74
C GLU A 479 13.59 30.39 11.21
N GLN A 480 12.31 30.18 11.56
CA GLN A 480 11.80 30.47 12.91
C GLN A 480 11.69 29.23 13.81
N VAL A 481 11.65 28.02 13.23
CA VAL A 481 11.43 26.79 13.99
C VAL A 481 12.51 26.54 15.03
N SER A 482 12.09 26.16 16.23
CA SER A 482 12.96 25.94 17.38
C SER A 482 12.68 24.61 18.10
N GLU A 483 13.65 24.16 18.89
CA GLU A 483 13.50 22.95 19.70
C GLU A 483 12.34 23.14 20.70
N GLY A 484 11.47 22.14 20.81
CA GLY A 484 10.32 22.16 21.69
C GLY A 484 9.02 22.65 21.05
N ASP A 485 9.08 23.17 19.81
CA ASP A 485 7.89 23.62 19.07
C ASP A 485 6.89 22.48 18.83
N VAL A 486 5.61 22.84 18.74
CA VAL A 486 4.49 21.94 18.41
C VAL A 486 3.89 22.33 17.08
N ILE A 487 3.52 21.35 16.27
CA ILE A 487 2.78 21.56 15.01
C ILE A 487 1.34 21.11 15.21
N VAL A 488 0.37 21.95 14.89
CA VAL A 488 -1.06 21.61 14.84
C VAL A 488 -1.49 21.55 13.38
N ALA A 489 -1.97 20.40 12.89
CA ALA A 489 -2.23 20.18 11.46
C ALA A 489 -3.61 19.56 11.18
N GLY A 490 -4.14 19.78 9.96
CA GLY A 490 -5.42 19.24 9.51
C GLY A 490 -5.43 17.73 9.22
N TRP A 491 -6.26 17.33 8.27
CA TRP A 491 -6.40 15.96 7.78
C TRP A 491 -5.26 15.56 6.84
N ASN A 492 -4.91 14.27 6.85
CA ASN A 492 -3.98 13.64 5.91
C ASN A 492 -2.58 14.27 5.91
N PHE A 493 -2.06 14.57 7.10
CA PHE A 493 -0.72 15.15 7.27
C PHE A 493 0.37 14.20 6.74
N GLY A 494 1.30 14.72 5.94
CA GLY A 494 2.41 13.96 5.39
C GLY A 494 2.03 13.02 4.24
N CYS A 495 0.96 13.32 3.50
CA CYS A 495 0.54 12.49 2.37
C CYS A 495 1.48 12.56 1.16
N GLY A 496 1.29 11.68 0.18
CA GLY A 496 2.10 11.66 -1.04
C GLY A 496 3.30 10.72 -0.98
N SER A 497 4.47 11.19 -1.41
CA SER A 497 5.68 10.38 -1.59
C SER A 497 6.18 9.75 -0.28
N SER A 498 6.82 8.58 -0.36
CA SER A 498 7.38 7.86 0.80
C SER A 498 8.69 8.46 1.33
N ARG A 499 8.79 9.79 1.42
CA ARG A 499 10.02 10.50 1.80
C ARG A 499 10.15 10.58 3.30
N GLU A 500 11.32 10.19 3.79
CA GLU A 500 11.66 10.31 5.20
C GLU A 500 12.25 11.68 5.56
N HIS A 501 12.74 12.47 4.58
CA HIS A 501 13.38 13.77 4.83
C HIS A 501 12.55 14.71 5.73
N PRO A 502 11.23 14.91 5.54
CA PRO A 502 10.50 15.80 6.43
C PRO A 502 10.43 15.28 7.88
N ALA A 503 10.25 13.97 8.06
CA ALA A 503 10.25 13.34 9.38
C ALA A 503 11.63 13.46 10.05
N VAL A 504 12.72 13.21 9.30
CA VAL A 504 14.09 13.40 9.76
C VAL A 504 14.33 14.86 10.16
N GLY A 505 13.95 15.81 9.30
CA GLY A 505 14.16 17.24 9.55
C GLY A 505 13.43 17.73 10.79
N MET A 506 12.15 17.38 10.95
CA MET A 506 11.36 17.74 12.13
C MET A 506 11.90 17.08 13.42
N ALA A 507 12.29 15.81 13.35
CA ALA A 507 12.92 15.13 14.48
C ALA A 507 14.27 15.78 14.86
N TYR A 508 15.08 16.16 13.87
CA TYR A 508 16.38 16.80 14.07
C TYR A 508 16.27 18.19 14.70
N VAL A 509 15.31 19.00 14.23
CA VAL A 509 15.01 20.32 14.81
C VAL A 509 14.55 20.21 16.26
N GLY A 510 13.97 19.07 16.65
CA GLY A 510 13.46 18.83 18.00
C GLY A 510 12.01 19.27 18.16
N ILE A 511 11.18 19.11 17.12
CA ILE A 511 9.72 19.26 17.23
C ILE A 511 9.23 18.33 18.33
N LYS A 512 8.53 18.90 19.33
CA LYS A 512 8.05 18.16 20.49
C LYS A 512 6.96 17.17 20.12
N ALA A 513 6.02 17.60 19.28
CA ALA A 513 4.98 16.73 18.71
C ALA A 513 4.32 17.40 17.50
N VAL A 514 3.77 16.57 16.62
CA VAL A 514 2.73 16.97 15.67
C VAL A 514 1.37 16.49 16.20
N ILE A 515 0.41 17.40 16.36
CA ILE A 515 -0.98 17.09 16.72
C ILE A 515 -1.81 17.27 15.45
N CYS A 516 -2.42 16.21 14.93
CA CYS A 516 -3.16 16.26 13.66
C CYS A 516 -4.52 15.57 13.70
N LYS A 517 -5.38 15.88 12.73
CA LYS A 517 -6.69 15.20 12.58
C LYS A 517 -6.52 13.79 11.99
N SER A 518 -5.63 13.66 11.01
CA SER A 518 -5.14 12.36 10.55
C SER A 518 -3.74 12.49 9.94
N VAL A 519 -3.09 11.36 9.70
CA VAL A 519 -1.70 11.29 9.24
C VAL A 519 -1.53 10.13 8.29
N ASN A 520 -0.85 10.40 7.17
CA ASN A 520 -0.55 9.41 6.16
C ASN A 520 0.19 8.21 6.75
N ARG A 521 -0.22 7.00 6.36
CA ARG A 521 0.36 5.78 6.94
C ARG A 521 1.87 5.64 6.81
N ILE A 522 2.44 6.06 5.69
CA ILE A 522 3.88 5.93 5.44
C ILE A 522 4.61 6.97 6.29
N PHE A 523 4.08 8.19 6.28
CA PHE A 523 4.64 9.28 7.06
C PHE A 523 4.61 9.01 8.57
N TYR A 524 3.51 8.46 9.09
CA TYR A 524 3.39 8.13 10.52
C TYR A 524 4.46 7.12 10.97
N ARG A 525 4.75 6.11 10.13
CA ARG A 525 5.79 5.12 10.42
C ARG A 525 7.18 5.72 10.33
N SER A 526 7.44 6.51 9.28
CA SER A 526 8.67 7.28 9.13
C SER A 526 8.92 8.18 10.35
N ALA A 527 7.92 8.95 10.76
CA ALA A 527 7.99 9.82 11.94
C ALA A 527 8.42 9.05 13.20
N ILE A 528 7.77 7.93 13.51
CA ILE A 528 8.15 7.12 14.66
C ILE A 528 9.58 6.57 14.54
N ASN A 529 9.94 6.09 13.34
CA ASN A 529 11.28 5.54 13.09
C ASN A 529 12.39 6.59 13.24
N GLN A 530 12.09 7.86 12.94
CA GLN A 530 13.03 8.98 13.11
C GLN A 530 12.94 9.65 14.48
N GLY A 531 11.99 9.26 15.34
CA GLY A 531 11.82 9.81 16.68
C GLY A 531 10.95 11.06 16.76
N LEU A 532 10.11 11.34 15.75
CA LEU A 532 9.12 12.41 15.73
C LEU A 532 7.77 11.91 16.31
N PRO A 533 7.30 12.44 17.46
CA PRO A 533 6.00 12.07 18.00
C PRO A 533 4.87 12.68 17.16
N ILE A 534 3.90 11.84 16.76
CA ILE A 534 2.65 12.28 16.12
C ILE A 534 1.47 11.79 16.97
N ILE A 535 0.61 12.73 17.36
CA ILE A 535 -0.61 12.50 18.12
C ILE A 535 -1.81 12.78 17.21
N VAL A 536 -2.60 11.74 16.92
CA VAL A 536 -3.82 11.87 16.13
C VAL A 536 -4.98 12.17 17.06
N LEU A 537 -5.43 13.42 17.09
CA LEU A 537 -6.45 13.89 18.03
C LEU A 537 -7.31 15.03 17.41
N PRO A 538 -8.26 14.71 16.52
CA PRO A 538 -9.05 15.71 15.79
C PRO A 538 -9.69 16.78 16.68
N GLN A 539 -10.28 16.36 17.81
CA GLN A 539 -10.95 17.25 18.76
C GLN A 539 -10.00 18.29 19.38
N ALA A 540 -8.72 17.97 19.55
CA ALA A 540 -7.74 18.92 20.06
C ALA A 540 -7.33 19.92 18.96
N VAL A 541 -7.19 19.44 17.72
CA VAL A 541 -6.93 20.32 16.56
C VAL A 541 -8.09 21.30 16.35
N GLU A 542 -9.34 20.83 16.45
CA GLU A 542 -10.53 21.67 16.28
C GLU A 542 -10.72 22.70 17.40
N ALA A 543 -10.24 22.40 18.61
CA ALA A 543 -10.32 23.30 19.75
C ALA A 543 -9.23 24.38 19.77
N TYR A 544 -8.10 24.15 19.10
CA TYR A 544 -6.95 25.06 19.09
C TYR A 544 -7.27 26.38 18.38
N LYS A 545 -6.85 27.50 18.98
CA LYS A 545 -6.87 28.83 18.35
C LYS A 545 -5.46 29.42 18.32
N PRO A 546 -5.12 30.25 17.30
CA PRO A 546 -3.83 30.94 17.25
C PRO A 546 -3.48 31.62 18.59
N GLY A 547 -2.29 31.35 19.09
CA GLY A 547 -1.79 31.90 20.35
C GLY A 547 -2.20 31.14 21.62
N ASP A 548 -2.93 30.02 21.49
CA ASP A 548 -3.21 29.13 22.62
C ASP A 548 -1.96 28.38 23.08
N ALA A 549 -1.75 28.29 24.40
CA ALA A 549 -0.67 27.51 24.96
C ALA A 549 -1.01 26.00 24.91
N ILE A 550 -0.08 25.20 24.42
CA ILE A 550 -0.20 23.73 24.36
C ILE A 550 0.79 23.09 25.33
N TYR A 551 0.28 22.27 26.24
CA TYR A 551 1.09 21.40 27.07
C TYR A 551 0.75 19.93 26.78
N ILE A 552 1.78 19.09 26.69
CA ILE A 552 1.65 17.67 26.36
C ILE A 552 2.29 16.86 27.48
N ASP A 553 1.50 16.00 28.11
CA ASP A 553 1.92 14.97 29.05
C ASP A 553 1.83 13.60 28.37
N PHE A 554 2.98 13.11 27.89
CA PHE A 554 3.07 11.82 27.23
C PHE A 554 2.88 10.63 28.19
N GLU A 555 3.18 10.80 29.47
CA GLU A 555 3.05 9.73 30.47
C GLU A 555 1.59 9.48 30.82
N ARG A 556 0.82 10.56 30.97
CA ARG A 556 -0.63 10.49 31.23
C ARG A 556 -1.47 10.34 29.97
N GLY A 557 -0.92 10.68 28.81
CA GLY A 557 -1.68 10.71 27.56
C GLY A 557 -2.64 11.89 27.51
N ILE A 558 -2.18 13.08 27.89
CA ILE A 558 -3.04 14.27 28.00
C ILE A 558 -2.43 15.44 27.22
N ILE A 559 -3.27 16.17 26.48
CA ILE A 559 -2.97 17.48 25.91
C ILE A 559 -3.84 18.51 26.62
N HIS A 560 -3.22 19.58 27.11
CA HIS A 560 -3.92 20.77 27.56
C HIS A 560 -3.80 21.87 26.51
N ILE A 561 -4.95 22.41 26.08
CA ILE A 561 -5.03 23.61 25.24
C ILE A 561 -5.76 24.66 26.08
N GLN A 562 -5.01 25.65 26.56
CA GLN A 562 -5.49 26.58 27.59
C GLN A 562 -6.04 25.83 28.81
N SER A 563 -7.34 25.97 29.12
CA SER A 563 -8.04 25.30 30.21
C SER A 563 -8.72 23.99 29.81
N GLN A 564 -8.67 23.61 28.53
CA GLN A 564 -9.32 22.39 28.03
C GLN A 564 -8.34 21.22 28.05
N GLU A 565 -8.84 20.06 28.45
CA GLU A 565 -8.09 18.80 28.55
C GLU A 565 -8.59 17.82 27.49
N PHE A 566 -7.66 17.24 26.73
CA PHE A 566 -7.94 16.22 25.73
C PHE A 566 -7.07 14.99 25.99
N ALA A 567 -7.71 13.85 26.24
CA ALA A 567 -7.00 12.58 26.43
C ALA A 567 -6.68 11.93 25.08
N PHE A 568 -5.49 11.34 24.98
CA PHE A 568 -5.07 10.43 23.91
C PHE A 568 -4.54 9.13 24.51
N THR A 569 -4.48 8.07 23.70
CA THR A 569 -4.00 6.79 24.20
C THR A 569 -2.54 6.90 24.66
N ARG A 570 -2.29 6.55 25.92
CA ARG A 570 -0.93 6.54 26.48
C ARG A 570 0.02 5.76 25.56
N LEU A 571 1.16 6.38 25.26
CA LEU A 571 2.19 5.75 24.46
C LEU A 571 2.90 4.66 25.28
N PRO A 572 3.13 3.47 24.72
CA PRO A 572 3.85 2.41 25.42
C PRO A 572 5.26 2.87 25.84
N ASP A 573 5.72 2.44 27.02
CA ASP A 573 7.05 2.81 27.53
C ASP A 573 8.17 2.44 26.53
N LYS A 574 8.01 1.33 25.80
CA LYS A 574 8.95 0.91 24.76
C LYS A 574 8.99 1.91 23.58
N LEU A 575 7.85 2.49 23.19
CA LEU A 575 7.79 3.54 22.18
C LEU A 575 8.42 4.84 22.69
N MET A 576 8.18 5.20 23.96
CA MET A 576 8.84 6.36 24.58
C MET A 576 10.36 6.23 24.58
N LYS A 577 10.89 5.02 24.83
CA LYS A 577 12.34 4.74 24.70
C LYS A 577 12.85 4.91 23.27
N ILE A 578 12.04 4.60 22.25
CA ILE A 578 12.39 4.87 20.84
C ILE A 578 12.53 6.37 20.59
N PHE A 579 11.59 7.18 21.09
CA PHE A 579 11.65 8.64 20.96
C PHE A 579 12.83 9.25 21.73
N GLN A 580 13.08 8.77 22.96
CA GLN A 580 14.25 9.19 23.76
C GLN A 580 15.58 8.85 23.09
N ALA A 581 15.65 7.71 22.39
CA ALA A 581 16.81 7.32 21.60
C ALA A 581 16.93 8.09 20.27
N LYS A 582 16.01 9.00 19.96
CA LYS A 582 15.92 9.71 18.67
C LYS A 582 15.80 8.75 17.49
N GLY A 583 14.87 7.80 17.61
CA GLY A 583 14.47 6.90 16.52
C GLY A 583 14.79 5.42 16.75
N LEU A 584 14.15 4.58 15.93
CA LEU A 584 14.15 3.12 16.06
C LEU A 584 15.57 2.54 15.90
N ALA A 585 16.32 2.99 14.91
CA ALA A 585 17.68 2.47 14.67
C ALA A 585 18.62 2.72 15.85
N ASN A 586 18.54 3.88 16.49
CA ASN A 586 19.35 4.22 17.67
C ASN A 586 18.91 3.42 18.89
N TYR A 587 17.60 3.29 19.11
CA TYR A 587 17.05 2.45 20.17
C TYR A 587 17.55 1.02 20.04
N LEU A 588 17.44 0.45 18.84
CA LEU A 588 17.90 -0.89 18.54
C LEU A 588 19.42 -1.01 18.63
N LYS A 589 20.22 -0.01 18.25
CA LYS A 589 21.68 -0.13 18.39
C LYS A 589 22.13 -0.26 19.86
N ASN A 590 21.36 0.32 20.77
CA ASN A 590 21.68 0.37 22.20
C ASN A 590 21.03 -0.76 23.02
N ASN A 591 20.21 -1.62 22.40
CA ASN A 591 19.50 -2.74 23.03
C ASN A 591 19.63 -4.01 22.20
#